data_AF-A0A523RGA2-F1
#
_entry.id   AF-A0A523RGA2-F1
#
_cell.length_a   1.000
_cell.length_b   1.000
_cell.length_c   1.000
_cell.angle_alpha   90.00
_cell.angle_beta   90.00
_cell.angle_gamma   90.00
#
_symmetry.space_group_name_H-M   'P 1'
#
loop_
_entity.id
_entity.type
_entity.pdbx_description
1 polymer ?
#
loop_
_entity_poly.entity_id
_entity_poly.type
_entity_poly.pdbx_seq_one_letter_code
_entity_poly.pdbx_strand_id
1 'polypeptide(L)'
;MRRLDQKGVAALAVVIVIAASTGAAVATPVIVDVADVDPDHPLYGLERLGERIRMVGDDDQMRERWGEYARLVDRGKGIGYKKILEEFVEKMHAVAPGDVEAEREEIQWMQGQMLGICRVQLRLSKELCEGLKDDLPEVSEEIDRICNEIENCEEWLEVAELRENARARLRLIREKIENIVRRHRARIRRPVNIYFDIDNMLVDVDVTVNIEVDITIVRPIPIVAQSFEEKLNEFKNLFAEVQAMLEGAPENTHGVRAVRQLVEVATKQYKDRAVTAYEGEKLRRALGLIHAAIMPLRNAKLILEHASEWEPEFTGQWMQWRERWQELKQELIEEGAWENILENWEQFAENVRQRWREKLLGNLRGS
;
A
#
# COMPACT_ATOMS: atom_id res chain seq x y z
N MET A 1 25.34 18.71 13.41
CA MET A 1 24.21 19.55 13.90
C MET A 1 23.60 18.96 15.18
N ARG A 2 24.25 19.12 16.35
CA ARG A 2 23.77 18.55 17.65
C ARG A 2 23.36 19.60 18.70
N ARG A 3 23.45 20.91 18.39
CA ARG A 3 23.31 22.01 19.37
C ARG A 3 21.97 22.75 19.35
N LEU A 4 21.11 22.52 18.35
CA LEU A 4 19.78 23.14 18.28
C LEU A 4 18.73 22.30 19.03
N ASP A 5 18.83 20.98 18.93
CA ASP A 5 17.95 20.00 19.60
C ASP A 5 18.05 20.06 21.14
N GLN A 6 19.28 20.11 21.68
CA GLN A 6 19.51 20.23 23.13
C GLN A 6 19.01 21.54 23.75
N LYS A 7 18.92 22.63 22.98
CA LYS A 7 18.43 23.92 23.48
C LYS A 7 16.91 23.95 23.64
N GLY A 8 16.17 23.24 22.77
CA GLY A 8 14.72 23.07 22.90
C GLY A 8 14.35 22.26 24.14
N VAL A 9 15.02 21.12 24.34
CA VAL A 9 14.81 20.24 25.51
C VAL A 9 15.12 20.96 26.83
N ALA A 10 16.19 21.75 26.89
CA ALA A 10 16.55 22.50 28.09
C ALA A 10 15.53 23.60 28.44
N ALA A 11 15.00 24.30 27.44
CA ALA A 11 13.97 25.32 27.65
C ALA A 11 12.66 24.69 28.14
N LEU A 12 12.23 23.58 27.53
CA LEU A 12 11.04 22.83 27.94
C LEU A 12 11.16 22.32 29.37
N ALA A 13 12.30 21.73 29.73
CA ALA A 13 12.56 21.25 31.09
C ALA A 13 12.47 22.37 32.15
N VAL A 14 12.97 23.56 31.84
CA VAL A 14 12.88 24.72 32.76
C VAL A 14 11.44 25.17 32.97
N VAL A 15 10.63 25.25 31.90
CA VAL A 15 9.22 25.64 32.00
C VAL A 15 8.41 24.59 32.77
N ILE A 16 8.68 23.30 32.55
CA ILE A 16 8.05 22.21 33.30
C ILE A 16 8.37 22.28 34.78
N VAL A 17 9.65 22.52 35.14
CA VAL A 17 10.08 22.65 36.54
C VAL A 17 9.36 23.83 37.20
N ILE A 18 9.21 24.96 36.49
CA ILE A 18 8.47 26.11 37.00
C ILE A 18 6.99 25.77 37.21
N ALA A 19 6.32 25.16 36.22
CA ALA A 19 4.91 24.77 36.31
C ALA A 19 4.63 23.72 37.40
N ALA A 20 5.54 22.75 37.57
CA ALA A 20 5.46 21.76 38.63
C ALA A 20 5.67 22.40 40.02
N SER A 21 6.60 23.35 40.12
CA SER A 21 6.91 24.04 41.39
C SER A 21 5.79 24.97 41.88
N THR A 22 4.91 25.44 40.99
CA THR A 22 3.76 26.27 41.33
C THR A 22 2.49 25.47 41.65
N GLY A 23 2.55 24.13 41.64
CA GLY A 23 1.41 23.26 41.94
C GLY A 23 0.36 23.19 40.83
N ALA A 24 0.65 23.73 39.64
CA ALA A 24 -0.23 23.69 38.48
C ALA A 24 -0.09 22.36 37.72
N ALA A 25 -0.49 21.25 38.36
CA ALA A 25 -0.35 19.89 37.82
C ALA A 25 -1.00 19.69 36.44
N VAL A 26 -1.99 20.53 36.09
CA VAL A 26 -2.68 20.54 34.78
C VAL A 26 -1.89 21.33 33.72
N ALA A 27 -1.07 22.31 34.12
CA ALA A 27 -0.32 23.16 33.18
C ALA A 27 0.87 22.42 32.55
N THR A 28 1.54 21.56 33.31
CA THR A 28 2.71 20.82 32.81
C THR A 28 2.37 19.92 31.61
N PRO A 29 1.34 19.05 31.65
CA PRO A 29 0.91 18.29 30.47
C PRO A 29 0.56 19.18 29.27
N VAL A 30 -0.16 20.29 29.49
CA VAL A 30 -0.56 21.23 28.42
C VAL A 30 0.65 21.92 27.79
N ILE A 31 1.68 22.27 28.58
CA ILE A 31 2.91 22.85 28.05
C ILE A 31 3.68 21.84 27.21
N VAL A 32 3.73 20.57 27.63
CA VAL A 32 4.41 19.50 26.89
C VAL A 32 3.69 19.19 25.59
N ASP A 33 2.36 19.11 25.62
CA ASP A 33 1.50 19.01 24.43
C ASP A 33 1.75 20.15 23.43
N VAL A 34 1.74 21.41 23.89
CA VAL A 34 2.07 22.56 23.03
C VAL A 34 3.49 22.50 22.47
N ALA A 35 4.39 21.76 23.11
CA ALA A 35 5.76 21.58 22.64
C ALA A 35 5.94 20.44 21.62
N ASP A 36 4.91 19.60 21.38
CA ASP A 36 4.87 18.51 20.38
C ASP A 36 6.17 17.66 20.43
N VAL A 37 6.33 16.89 21.52
CA VAL A 37 7.49 16.03 21.72
C VAL A 37 7.29 14.68 21.05
N ASP A 38 8.29 14.21 20.30
CA ASP A 38 8.15 12.94 19.59
C ASP A 38 7.85 11.74 20.51
N PRO A 39 7.21 10.65 20.00
CA PRO A 39 6.82 9.51 20.83
C PRO A 39 7.98 8.75 21.51
N ASP A 40 9.21 8.93 21.03
CA ASP A 40 10.41 8.36 21.63
C ASP A 40 11.02 9.25 22.73
N HIS A 41 10.38 10.39 23.05
CA HIS A 41 10.76 11.29 24.12
C HIS A 41 10.20 10.83 25.49
N PRO A 42 10.96 10.92 26.59
CA PRO A 42 10.52 10.47 27.92
C PRO A 42 9.28 11.22 28.45
N LEU A 43 8.98 12.40 27.91
CA LEU A 43 7.81 13.20 28.31
C LEU A 43 6.58 12.96 27.44
N TYR A 44 6.63 12.05 26.46
CA TYR A 44 5.51 11.84 25.55
C TYR A 44 4.20 11.48 26.27
N GLY A 45 4.27 10.72 27.38
CA GLY A 45 3.09 10.45 28.21
C GLY A 45 2.43 11.70 28.80
N LEU A 46 3.17 12.80 28.98
CA LEU A 46 2.62 14.09 29.42
C LEU A 46 1.95 14.85 28.28
N GLU A 47 2.47 14.76 27.05
CA GLU A 47 1.81 15.29 25.86
C GLU A 47 0.45 14.62 25.64
N ARG A 48 0.41 13.28 25.64
CA ARG A 48 -0.84 12.52 25.54
C ARG A 48 -1.86 12.91 26.61
N LEU A 49 -1.40 13.29 27.81
CA LEU A 49 -2.25 13.79 28.88
C LEU A 49 -2.70 15.24 28.65
N GLY A 50 -1.83 16.08 28.11
CA GLY A 50 -2.12 17.46 27.72
C GLY A 50 -3.20 17.55 26.66
N GLU A 51 -3.12 16.73 25.61
CA GLU A 51 -4.17 16.60 24.58
C GLU A 51 -5.53 16.28 25.20
N ARG A 52 -5.58 15.31 26.12
CA ARG A 52 -6.82 14.90 26.80
C ARG A 52 -7.39 16.02 27.67
N ILE A 53 -6.53 16.76 28.38
CA ILE A 53 -6.93 17.92 29.19
C ILE A 53 -7.50 19.02 28.30
N ARG A 54 -6.90 19.24 27.12
CA ARG A 54 -7.37 20.22 26.14
C ARG A 54 -8.58 19.77 25.34
N MET A 55 -8.94 18.49 25.41
CA MET A 55 -10.00 17.88 24.61
C MET A 55 -9.76 18.09 23.11
N VAL A 56 -8.54 17.82 22.65
CA VAL A 56 -8.17 17.88 21.22
C VAL A 56 -9.08 16.96 20.42
N GLY A 57 -9.55 17.44 19.26
CA GLY A 57 -10.47 16.74 18.37
C GLY A 57 -9.86 15.49 17.72
N ASP A 58 -10.70 14.58 17.25
CA ASP A 58 -10.27 13.34 16.60
C ASP A 58 -9.53 13.59 15.27
N ASP A 59 -9.90 14.67 14.57
CA ASP A 59 -9.27 15.15 13.33
C ASP A 59 -7.84 15.66 13.58
N ASP A 60 -7.66 16.51 14.59
CA ASP A 60 -6.33 17.00 15.01
C ASP A 60 -5.45 15.82 15.48
N GLN A 61 -6.00 14.92 16.31
CA GLN A 61 -5.29 13.74 16.77
C GLN A 61 -4.89 12.81 15.62
N MET A 62 -5.76 12.61 14.63
CA MET A 62 -5.44 11.84 13.42
C MET A 62 -4.23 12.45 12.71
N ARG A 63 -4.25 13.77 12.44
CA ARG A 63 -3.17 14.47 11.74
C ARG A 63 -1.85 14.39 12.52
N GLU A 64 -1.91 14.54 13.83
CA GLU A 64 -0.78 14.45 14.74
C GLU A 64 -0.19 13.04 14.79
N ARG A 65 -1.01 11.99 14.99
CA ARG A 65 -0.53 10.60 15.02
C ARG A 65 0.16 10.20 13.72
N TRP A 66 -0.38 10.63 12.57
CA TRP A 66 0.27 10.41 11.27
C TRP A 66 1.64 11.09 11.20
N GLY A 67 1.71 12.37 11.61
CA GLY A 67 2.96 13.14 11.64
C GLY A 67 4.03 12.52 12.54
N GLU A 68 3.65 12.14 13.75
CA GLU A 68 4.51 11.43 14.70
C GLU A 68 5.04 10.12 14.12
N TYR A 69 4.15 9.30 13.55
CA TYR A 69 4.54 8.00 12.99
C TYR A 69 5.48 8.16 11.81
N ALA A 70 5.19 9.08 10.89
CA ALA A 70 6.08 9.39 9.76
C ALA A 70 7.47 9.85 10.25
N ARG A 71 7.55 10.73 11.27
CA ARG A 71 8.83 11.16 11.87
C ARG A 71 9.61 10.01 12.52
N LEU A 72 8.93 9.03 13.10
CA LEU A 72 9.58 7.84 13.66
C LEU A 72 10.13 6.91 12.58
N VAL A 73 9.36 6.71 11.50
CA VAL A 73 9.78 5.92 10.33
C VAL A 73 11.02 6.56 9.69
N ASP A 74 11.04 7.89 9.57
CA ASP A 74 12.18 8.66 9.04
C ASP A 74 13.46 8.50 9.86
N ARG A 75 13.31 8.15 11.14
CA ARG A 75 14.40 7.89 12.08
C ARG A 75 14.73 6.39 12.22
N GLY A 76 14.13 5.52 11.41
CA GLY A 76 14.33 4.06 11.44
C GLY A 76 13.79 3.40 12.70
N LYS A 77 12.69 3.93 13.25
CA LYS A 77 12.03 3.43 14.47
C LYS A 77 10.59 3.01 14.20
N GLY A 78 10.14 2.93 12.96
CA GLY A 78 8.72 2.77 12.63
C GLY A 78 8.12 1.45 13.12
N ILE A 79 8.88 0.34 13.05
CA ILE A 79 8.38 -0.99 13.44
C ILE A 79 8.10 -1.05 14.95
N GLY A 80 8.93 -0.38 15.76
CA GLY A 80 8.79 -0.37 17.22
C GLY A 80 7.59 0.43 17.74
N TYR A 81 7.00 1.29 16.92
CA TYR A 81 5.95 2.25 17.31
C TYR A 81 4.63 2.00 16.58
N LYS A 82 4.32 0.73 16.26
CA LYS A 82 3.05 0.30 15.65
C LYS A 82 1.82 0.94 16.30
N LYS A 83 1.81 1.10 17.62
CA LYS A 83 0.67 1.68 18.37
C LYS A 83 0.28 3.09 17.90
N ILE A 84 1.24 3.92 17.50
CA ILE A 84 0.94 5.26 16.99
C ILE A 84 0.18 5.17 15.67
N LEU A 85 0.57 4.22 14.81
CA LEU A 85 -0.17 3.95 13.58
C LEU A 85 -1.55 3.33 13.85
N GLU A 86 -1.69 2.47 14.86
CA GLU A 86 -2.99 1.91 15.27
C GLU A 86 -3.95 3.02 15.70
N GLU A 87 -3.47 3.96 16.50
CA GLU A 87 -4.26 5.13 16.90
C GLU A 87 -4.59 6.03 15.70
N PHE A 88 -3.65 6.26 14.77
CA PHE A 88 -3.94 6.97 13.52
C PHE A 88 -5.07 6.28 12.73
N VAL A 89 -5.00 4.97 12.53
CA VAL A 89 -6.01 4.20 11.78
C VAL A 89 -7.37 4.23 12.50
N GLU A 90 -7.37 4.11 13.83
CA GLU A 90 -8.60 4.23 14.64
C GLU A 90 -9.26 5.61 14.46
N LYS A 91 -8.46 6.69 14.57
CA LYS A 91 -8.96 8.06 14.39
C LYS A 91 -9.40 8.33 12.97
N MET A 92 -8.63 7.86 11.99
CA MET A 92 -9.02 7.94 10.58
C MET A 92 -10.37 7.27 10.35
N HIS A 93 -10.63 6.09 10.90
CA HIS A 93 -11.94 5.43 10.75
C HIS A 93 -13.06 6.11 11.54
N ALA A 94 -12.74 6.82 12.63
CA ALA A 94 -13.72 7.63 13.37
C ALA A 94 -14.08 8.93 12.63
N VAL A 95 -13.12 9.50 11.90
CA VAL A 95 -13.23 10.71 11.08
C VAL A 95 -13.55 10.37 9.62
N ALA A 96 -13.59 9.10 9.23
CA ALA A 96 -13.90 8.67 7.87
C ALA A 96 -15.41 8.88 7.63
N PRO A 97 -15.80 9.70 6.65
CA PRO A 97 -17.14 10.24 6.58
C PRO A 97 -18.17 9.23 6.11
N GLY A 98 -19.24 9.09 6.90
CA GLY A 98 -20.55 8.74 6.34
C GLY A 98 -21.22 9.90 5.59
N ASP A 99 -20.77 11.15 5.81
CA ASP A 99 -21.40 12.38 5.31
C ASP A 99 -20.38 13.35 4.67
N VAL A 100 -20.59 13.61 3.38
CA VAL A 100 -19.60 14.18 2.44
C VAL A 100 -19.39 15.70 2.59
N GLU A 101 -20.37 16.44 3.11
CA GLU A 101 -20.30 17.90 3.20
C GLU A 101 -19.60 18.42 4.46
N ALA A 102 -19.64 17.67 5.56
CA ALA A 102 -19.08 18.10 6.85
C ALA A 102 -17.56 17.89 6.97
N GLU A 103 -16.99 16.94 6.21
CA GLU A 103 -15.63 16.38 6.45
C GLU A 103 -14.73 16.45 5.21
N ARG A 104 -15.01 17.38 4.29
CA ARG A 104 -14.28 17.55 3.02
C ARG A 104 -12.81 17.93 3.24
N GLU A 105 -12.49 18.66 4.30
CA GLU A 105 -11.12 19.08 4.61
C GLU A 105 -10.26 17.88 5.01
N GLU A 106 -10.82 16.97 5.81
CA GLU A 106 -10.18 15.77 6.32
C GLU A 106 -9.85 14.82 5.17
N ILE A 107 -10.80 14.63 4.25
CA ILE A 107 -10.59 13.83 3.03
C ILE A 107 -9.49 14.45 2.16
N GLN A 108 -9.51 15.76 1.94
CA GLN A 108 -8.47 16.44 1.15
C GLN A 108 -7.08 16.36 1.81
N TRP A 109 -7.04 16.45 3.13
CA TRP A 109 -5.80 16.28 3.87
C TRP A 109 -5.27 14.84 3.73
N MET A 110 -6.14 13.83 3.89
CA MET A 110 -5.81 12.42 3.73
C MET A 110 -5.30 12.11 2.31
N GLN A 111 -5.92 12.69 1.28
CA GLN A 111 -5.44 12.63 -0.11
C GLN A 111 -4.02 13.17 -0.24
N GLY A 112 -3.74 14.30 0.41
CA GLY A 112 -2.40 14.87 0.46
C GLY A 112 -1.35 13.94 1.07
N GLN A 113 -1.76 13.00 1.93
CA GLN A 113 -0.85 12.06 2.59
C GLN A 113 -0.55 10.79 1.77
N MET A 114 -1.24 10.52 0.66
CA MET A 114 -1.07 9.27 -0.10
C MET A 114 0.38 9.00 -0.55
N LEU A 115 1.13 10.05 -0.90
CA LEU A 115 2.56 9.92 -1.20
C LEU A 115 3.38 9.59 0.04
N GLY A 116 3.03 10.21 1.17
CA GLY A 116 3.61 9.92 2.47
C GLY A 116 3.40 8.46 2.88
N ILE A 117 2.22 7.89 2.63
CA ILE A 117 1.92 6.47 2.89
C ILE A 117 2.87 5.55 2.11
N CYS A 118 3.00 5.77 0.81
CA CYS A 118 3.91 4.97 -0.03
C CYS A 118 5.37 5.10 0.46
N ARG A 119 5.81 6.31 0.81
CA ARG A 119 7.15 6.56 1.33
C ARG A 119 7.39 5.87 2.67
N VAL A 120 6.41 5.91 3.56
CA VAL A 120 6.47 5.20 4.86
C VAL A 120 6.58 3.69 4.64
N GLN A 121 5.81 3.09 3.72
CA GLN A 121 5.92 1.66 3.40
C GLN A 121 7.32 1.30 2.87
N LEU A 122 7.91 2.12 1.99
CA LEU A 122 9.27 1.91 1.48
C LEU A 122 10.31 1.95 2.61
N ARG A 123 10.24 2.97 3.48
CA ARG A 123 11.18 3.14 4.61
C ARG A 123 11.06 2.03 5.64
N LEU A 124 9.85 1.58 5.96
CA LEU A 124 9.64 0.41 6.81
C LEU A 124 10.20 -0.87 6.19
N SER A 125 10.08 -1.01 4.86
CA SER A 125 10.66 -2.15 4.14
C SER A 125 12.18 -2.14 4.25
N LYS A 126 12.79 -0.96 4.18
CA LYS A 126 14.23 -0.76 4.38
C LYS A 126 14.65 -1.08 5.81
N GLU A 127 13.93 -0.57 6.81
CA GLU A 127 14.15 -0.85 8.25
C GLU A 127 14.10 -2.36 8.52
N LEU A 128 13.12 -3.08 7.94
CA LEU A 128 13.04 -4.53 8.05
C LEU A 128 14.23 -5.21 7.36
N CYS A 129 14.57 -4.82 6.14
CA CYS A 129 15.71 -5.37 5.39
C CYS A 129 17.02 -5.21 6.16
N GLU A 130 17.34 -4.00 6.63
CA GLU A 130 18.52 -3.73 7.46
C GLU A 130 18.55 -4.64 8.68
N GLY A 131 17.40 -4.82 9.32
CA GLY A 131 17.26 -5.77 10.41
C GLY A 131 17.52 -7.22 10.01
N LEU A 132 16.96 -7.68 8.89
CA LEU A 132 17.17 -9.03 8.41
C LEU A 132 18.64 -9.33 8.09
N LYS A 133 19.44 -8.33 7.70
CA LYS A 133 20.89 -8.51 7.46
C LYS A 133 21.63 -8.94 8.71
N ASP A 134 21.27 -8.41 9.88
CA ASP A 134 21.87 -8.81 11.15
C ASP A 134 21.55 -10.26 11.52
N ASP A 135 20.32 -10.69 11.23
CA ASP A 135 19.83 -12.03 11.54
C ASP A 135 20.32 -13.08 10.52
N LEU A 136 20.50 -12.68 9.26
CA LEU A 136 20.73 -13.54 8.10
C LEU A 136 21.88 -13.03 7.20
N PRO A 137 23.13 -13.02 7.70
CA PRO A 137 24.28 -12.53 6.92
C PRO A 137 24.50 -13.30 5.61
N GLU A 138 24.07 -14.56 5.53
CA GLU A 138 24.21 -15.41 4.34
C GLU A 138 23.39 -14.96 3.12
N VAL A 139 22.34 -14.13 3.32
CA VAL A 139 21.52 -13.55 2.25
C VAL A 139 21.69 -12.03 2.17
N SER A 140 22.75 -11.47 2.76
CA SER A 140 22.99 -10.02 2.75
C SER A 140 22.98 -9.43 1.35
N GLU A 141 23.58 -10.10 0.36
CA GLU A 141 23.58 -9.60 -1.02
C GLU A 141 22.19 -9.54 -1.65
N GLU A 142 21.30 -10.49 -1.32
CA GLU A 142 19.90 -10.48 -1.77
C GLU A 142 19.14 -9.33 -1.12
N ILE A 143 19.38 -9.10 0.17
CA ILE A 143 18.79 -8.00 0.91
C ILE A 143 19.31 -6.64 0.41
N ASP A 144 20.60 -6.52 0.10
CA ASP A 144 21.20 -5.31 -0.45
C ASP A 144 20.60 -4.94 -1.81
N ARG A 145 20.30 -5.94 -2.66
CA ARG A 145 19.55 -5.71 -3.90
C ARG A 145 18.16 -5.16 -3.64
N ILE A 146 17.44 -5.68 -2.64
CA ILE A 146 16.12 -5.17 -2.24
C ILE A 146 16.22 -3.73 -1.71
N CYS A 147 17.22 -3.43 -0.88
CA CYS A 147 17.46 -2.06 -0.40
C CYS A 147 17.69 -1.07 -1.56
N ASN A 148 18.48 -1.45 -2.56
CA ASN A 148 18.69 -0.63 -3.76
C ASN A 148 17.39 -0.46 -4.57
N GLU A 149 16.56 -1.51 -4.67
CA GLU A 149 15.23 -1.40 -5.30
C GLU A 149 14.32 -0.42 -4.56
N ILE A 150 14.36 -0.41 -3.22
CA ILE A 150 13.61 0.53 -2.39
C ILE A 150 14.06 1.97 -2.64
N GLU A 151 15.38 2.23 -2.69
CA GLU A 151 15.93 3.56 -2.96
C GLU A 151 15.49 4.09 -4.33
N ASN A 152 15.54 3.24 -5.37
CA ASN A 152 15.02 3.60 -6.69
C ASN A 152 13.52 3.94 -6.66
N CYS A 153 12.72 3.23 -5.86
CA CYS A 153 11.30 3.54 -5.72
C CYS A 153 11.06 4.88 -5.00
N GLU A 154 11.88 5.23 -4.01
CA GLU A 154 11.81 6.54 -3.35
C GLU A 154 12.06 7.67 -4.35
N GLU A 155 13.05 7.52 -5.25
CA GLU A 155 13.28 8.48 -6.34
C GLU A 155 12.10 8.56 -7.31
N TRP A 156 11.50 7.42 -7.65
CA TRP A 156 10.34 7.37 -8.55
C TRP A 156 9.10 8.07 -7.97
N LEU A 157 8.93 8.10 -6.66
CA LEU A 157 7.79 8.80 -6.03
C LEU A 157 7.79 10.31 -6.28
N GLU A 158 8.97 10.90 -6.53
CA GLU A 158 9.12 12.33 -6.86
C GLU A 158 8.63 12.65 -8.29
N VAL A 159 8.55 11.65 -9.16
CA VAL A 159 8.12 11.80 -10.56
C VAL A 159 6.67 11.32 -10.70
N ALA A 160 5.75 12.22 -11.06
CA ALA A 160 4.31 11.96 -11.04
C ALA A 160 3.92 10.72 -11.87
N GLU A 161 4.54 10.54 -13.02
CA GLU A 161 4.31 9.45 -13.97
C GLU A 161 4.84 8.09 -13.48
N LEU A 162 5.77 8.08 -12.52
CA LEU A 162 6.39 6.86 -11.99
C LEU A 162 5.82 6.41 -10.64
N ARG A 163 4.89 7.17 -10.06
CA ARG A 163 4.29 6.85 -8.76
C ARG A 163 3.56 5.51 -8.74
N GLU A 164 2.84 5.18 -9.80
CA GLU A 164 2.15 3.89 -9.91
C GLU A 164 3.16 2.74 -10.07
N ASN A 165 4.26 2.97 -10.78
CA ASN A 165 5.38 2.01 -10.86
C ASN A 165 6.00 1.79 -9.49
N ALA A 166 6.22 2.83 -8.70
CA ALA A 166 6.74 2.70 -7.33
C ALA A 166 5.79 1.88 -6.44
N ARG A 167 4.48 2.10 -6.54
CA ARG A 167 3.46 1.32 -5.81
C ARG A 167 3.46 -0.16 -6.22
N ALA A 168 3.50 -0.44 -7.52
CA ALA A 168 3.57 -1.80 -8.04
C ALA A 168 4.87 -2.50 -7.61
N ARG A 169 6.00 -1.79 -7.69
CA ARG A 169 7.31 -2.28 -7.30
C ARG A 169 7.40 -2.56 -5.80
N LEU A 170 6.78 -1.74 -4.95
CA LEU A 170 6.65 -1.97 -3.52
C LEU A 170 5.94 -3.30 -3.21
N ARG A 171 4.90 -3.67 -3.95
CA ARG A 171 4.20 -4.97 -3.75
C ARG A 171 5.10 -6.16 -4.12
N LEU A 172 5.93 -6.01 -5.15
CA LEU A 172 6.94 -7.02 -5.50
C LEU A 172 8.06 -7.10 -4.44
N ILE A 173 8.55 -5.96 -3.93
CA ILE A 173 9.52 -5.89 -2.83
C ILE A 173 8.99 -6.62 -1.60
N ARG A 174 7.73 -6.38 -1.22
CA ARG A 174 7.06 -7.07 -0.12
C ARG A 174 7.08 -8.59 -0.27
N GLU A 175 6.75 -9.12 -1.45
CA GLU A 175 6.80 -10.57 -1.72
C GLU A 175 8.23 -11.13 -1.68
N LYS A 176 9.23 -10.37 -2.16
CA LYS A 176 10.65 -10.77 -2.04
C LYS A 176 11.07 -10.89 -0.58
N ILE A 177 10.73 -9.90 0.25
CA ILE A 177 11.00 -9.89 1.69
C ILE A 177 10.27 -11.07 2.37
N GLU A 178 8.98 -11.26 2.09
CA GLU A 178 8.18 -12.35 2.66
C GLU A 178 8.75 -13.73 2.28
N ASN A 179 9.26 -13.89 1.06
CA ASN A 179 9.95 -15.10 0.63
C ASN A 179 11.25 -15.35 1.42
N ILE A 180 12.08 -14.33 1.65
CA ILE A 180 13.28 -14.46 2.51
C ILE A 180 12.86 -14.88 3.92
N VAL A 181 11.87 -14.19 4.51
CA VAL A 181 11.36 -14.49 5.85
C VAL A 181 10.87 -15.93 5.94
N ARG A 182 10.12 -16.40 4.95
CA ARG A 182 9.59 -17.78 4.90
C ARG A 182 10.71 -18.82 4.77
N ARG A 183 11.70 -18.60 3.92
CA ARG A 183 12.86 -19.51 3.74
C ARG A 183 13.75 -19.60 4.99
N HIS A 184 13.86 -18.51 5.75
CA HIS A 184 14.79 -18.39 6.86
C HIS A 184 14.11 -18.25 8.24
N ARG A 185 12.82 -18.54 8.34
CA ARG A 185 11.98 -18.31 9.53
C ARG A 185 12.60 -18.78 10.85
N ALA A 186 13.25 -19.95 10.85
CA ALA A 186 13.84 -20.54 12.06
C ALA A 186 15.07 -19.77 12.60
N ARG A 187 15.70 -18.92 11.79
CA ARG A 187 16.92 -18.17 12.14
C ARG A 187 16.65 -16.71 12.52
N ILE A 188 15.49 -16.19 12.12
CA ILE A 188 15.06 -14.82 12.39
C ILE A 188 14.71 -14.70 13.88
N ARG A 189 15.39 -13.78 14.57
CA ARG A 189 15.24 -13.59 16.03
C ARG A 189 14.22 -12.50 16.34
N ARG A 190 14.00 -11.58 15.41
CA ARG A 190 13.09 -10.43 15.57
C ARG A 190 11.65 -10.75 15.18
N PRO A 191 10.66 -10.04 15.76
CA PRO A 191 9.25 -10.24 15.46
C PRO A 191 8.85 -9.58 14.11
N VAL A 192 9.22 -10.23 13.00
CA VAL A 192 8.97 -9.72 11.63
C VAL A 192 7.49 -9.57 11.27
N ASN A 193 6.58 -10.28 11.95
CA ASN A 193 5.15 -10.15 11.72
C ASN A 193 4.62 -8.74 11.99
N ILE A 194 5.27 -7.99 12.91
CA ILE A 194 4.88 -6.60 13.22
C ILE A 194 4.96 -5.72 11.97
N TYR A 195 5.98 -5.92 11.14
CA TYR A 195 6.10 -5.19 9.88
C TYR A 195 4.95 -5.52 8.91
N PHE A 196 4.61 -6.80 8.75
CA PHE A 196 3.54 -7.19 7.83
C PHE A 196 2.17 -6.70 8.31
N ASP A 197 1.94 -6.65 9.63
CA ASP A 197 0.73 -6.05 10.21
C ASP A 197 0.67 -4.54 9.90
N ILE A 198 1.79 -3.82 10.08
CA ILE A 198 1.91 -2.39 9.75
C ILE A 198 1.65 -2.16 8.26
N ASP A 199 2.28 -2.93 7.37
CA ASP A 199 2.09 -2.79 5.93
C ASP A 199 0.62 -3.02 5.52
N ASN A 200 -0.03 -4.02 6.10
CA ASN A 200 -1.46 -4.27 5.88
C ASN A 200 -2.33 -3.10 6.36
N MET A 201 -2.00 -2.47 7.48
CA MET A 201 -2.70 -1.27 7.95
C MET A 201 -2.52 -0.09 6.99
N LEU A 202 -1.31 0.12 6.46
CA LEU A 202 -1.04 1.19 5.49
C LEU A 202 -1.76 0.94 4.15
N VAL A 203 -1.93 -0.33 3.76
CA VAL A 203 -2.79 -0.70 2.62
C VAL A 203 -4.26 -0.35 2.90
N ASP A 204 -4.77 -0.63 4.11
CA ASP A 204 -6.14 -0.29 4.50
C ASP A 204 -6.38 1.22 4.48
N VAL A 205 -5.40 2.01 4.95
CA VAL A 205 -5.44 3.48 4.87
C VAL A 205 -5.49 3.93 3.41
N ASP A 206 -4.55 3.49 2.56
CA ASP A 206 -4.52 3.88 1.13
C ASP A 206 -5.85 3.57 0.44
N VAL A 207 -6.44 2.42 0.74
CA VAL A 207 -7.75 2.01 0.21
C VAL A 207 -8.88 2.88 0.74
N THR A 208 -8.92 3.14 2.05
CA THR A 208 -9.96 3.95 2.70
C THR A 208 -9.96 5.36 2.12
N VAL A 209 -8.78 5.98 2.00
CA VAL A 209 -8.65 7.32 1.41
C VAL A 209 -9.15 7.34 -0.03
N ASN A 210 -8.79 6.35 -0.86
CA ASN A 210 -9.27 6.26 -2.25
C ASN A 210 -10.80 6.11 -2.33
N ILE A 211 -11.41 5.30 -1.46
CA ILE A 211 -12.86 5.13 -1.36
C ILE A 211 -13.53 6.49 -1.09
N GLU A 212 -13.04 7.23 -0.11
CA GLU A 212 -13.64 8.51 0.30
C GLU A 212 -13.52 9.59 -0.78
N VAL A 213 -12.37 9.67 -1.49
CA VAL A 213 -12.20 10.57 -2.64
C VAL A 213 -13.33 10.43 -3.64
N ASP A 214 -13.60 9.20 -4.05
CA ASP A 214 -14.55 8.90 -5.12
C ASP A 214 -15.99 9.15 -4.67
N ILE A 215 -16.27 9.02 -3.37
CA ILE A 215 -17.57 9.33 -2.76
C ILE A 215 -17.78 10.86 -2.64
N THR A 216 -16.72 11.64 -2.43
CA THR A 216 -16.80 13.10 -2.24
C THR A 216 -17.13 13.86 -3.52
N ILE A 217 -16.83 13.28 -4.70
CA ILE A 217 -17.18 13.85 -6.00
C ILE A 217 -18.68 13.57 -6.27
N VAL A 218 -19.55 14.34 -5.61
CA VAL A 218 -21.01 14.16 -5.69
C VAL A 218 -21.50 14.26 -7.15
N ARG A 219 -22.10 13.18 -7.65
CA ARG A 219 -23.00 13.16 -8.81
C ARG A 219 -24.39 12.64 -8.35
N PRO A 220 -25.51 13.05 -8.99
CA PRO A 220 -26.85 12.50 -8.73
C PRO A 220 -26.86 10.95 -8.70
N ILE A 221 -27.71 10.34 -7.86
CA ILE A 221 -27.78 8.87 -7.64
C ILE A 221 -27.82 8.04 -8.95
N PRO A 222 -28.63 8.39 -9.98
CA PRO A 222 -28.61 7.65 -11.24
C PRO A 222 -27.23 7.59 -11.91
N ILE A 223 -26.42 8.63 -11.71
CA ILE A 223 -25.07 8.71 -12.23
C ILE A 223 -24.10 7.84 -11.42
N VAL A 224 -24.32 7.67 -10.11
CA VAL A 224 -23.50 6.79 -9.26
C VAL A 224 -23.68 5.32 -9.64
N ALA A 225 -24.91 4.88 -9.91
CA ALA A 225 -25.18 3.51 -10.37
C ALA A 225 -24.54 3.23 -11.73
N GLN A 226 -24.68 4.15 -12.69
CA GLN A 226 -24.01 4.05 -13.99
C GLN A 226 -22.48 4.02 -13.83
N SER A 227 -21.90 4.92 -13.02
CA SER A 227 -20.46 4.94 -12.77
C SER A 227 -19.95 3.67 -12.10
N PHE A 228 -20.75 3.04 -11.24
CA PHE A 228 -20.41 1.73 -10.69
C PHE A 228 -20.34 0.66 -11.79
N GLU A 229 -21.34 0.59 -12.67
CA GLU A 229 -21.36 -0.39 -13.78
C GLU A 229 -20.17 -0.19 -14.74
N GLU A 230 -19.87 1.07 -15.09
CA GLU A 230 -18.70 1.43 -15.89
C GLU A 230 -17.40 0.94 -15.22
N LYS A 231 -17.25 1.17 -13.91
CA LYS A 231 -16.08 0.74 -13.15
C LYS A 231 -16.00 -0.77 -12.95
N LEU A 232 -17.14 -1.43 -12.81
CA LEU A 232 -17.20 -2.89 -12.75
C LEU A 232 -16.75 -3.50 -14.10
N ASN A 233 -17.10 -2.86 -15.22
CA ASN A 233 -16.61 -3.28 -16.54
C ASN A 233 -15.10 -3.00 -16.70
N GLU A 234 -14.60 -1.85 -16.24
CA GLU A 234 -13.15 -1.57 -16.18
C GLU A 234 -12.42 -2.66 -15.37
N PHE A 235 -12.93 -3.00 -14.19
CA PHE A 235 -12.41 -4.08 -13.36
C PHE A 235 -12.39 -5.42 -14.10
N LYS A 236 -13.50 -5.83 -14.72
CA LYS A 236 -13.60 -7.10 -15.46
C LYS A 236 -12.58 -7.17 -16.59
N ASN A 237 -12.44 -6.09 -17.36
CA ASN A 237 -11.47 -5.98 -18.44
C ASN A 237 -10.03 -6.17 -17.94
N LEU A 238 -9.67 -5.41 -16.90
CA LEU A 238 -8.32 -5.45 -16.35
C LEU A 238 -8.03 -6.80 -15.68
N PHE A 239 -9.02 -7.38 -14.99
CA PHE A 239 -8.91 -8.70 -14.38
C PHE A 239 -8.66 -9.77 -15.43
N ALA A 240 -9.42 -9.77 -16.51
CA ALA A 240 -9.26 -10.70 -17.63
C ALA A 240 -7.86 -10.59 -18.25
N GLU A 241 -7.38 -9.37 -18.48
CA GLU A 241 -6.03 -9.14 -19.01
C GLU A 241 -4.95 -9.70 -18.07
N VAL A 242 -5.00 -9.36 -16.78
CA VAL A 242 -4.03 -9.84 -15.79
C VAL A 242 -4.05 -11.36 -15.66
N GLN A 243 -5.23 -11.99 -15.69
CA GLN A 243 -5.34 -13.45 -15.68
C GLN A 243 -4.72 -14.07 -16.93
N ALA A 244 -5.01 -13.54 -18.12
CA ALA A 244 -4.44 -14.03 -19.37
C ALA A 244 -2.90 -13.90 -19.40
N MET A 245 -2.37 -12.81 -18.84
CA MET A 245 -0.93 -12.62 -18.64
C MET A 245 -0.34 -13.67 -17.68
N LEU A 246 -1.03 -13.96 -16.57
CA LEU A 246 -0.60 -14.94 -15.57
C LEU A 246 -0.54 -16.38 -16.10
N GLU A 247 -1.45 -16.78 -17.00
CA GLU A 247 -1.52 -18.16 -17.52
C GLU A 247 -0.24 -18.58 -18.26
N GLY A 248 0.39 -17.65 -18.98
CA GLY A 248 1.65 -17.91 -19.69
C GLY A 248 2.90 -17.63 -18.87
N ALA A 249 2.77 -16.98 -17.71
CA ALA A 249 3.89 -16.41 -16.98
C ALA A 249 4.82 -17.51 -16.40
N PRO A 250 6.14 -17.25 -16.29
CA PRO A 250 7.08 -18.20 -15.72
C PRO A 250 6.69 -18.58 -14.29
N GLU A 251 6.56 -19.89 -14.04
CA GLU A 251 6.20 -20.40 -12.73
C GLU A 251 7.25 -20.07 -11.66
N ASN A 252 6.81 -19.95 -10.41
CA ASN A 252 7.67 -19.80 -9.22
C ASN A 252 8.52 -18.52 -9.13
N THR A 253 8.29 -17.53 -9.98
CA THR A 253 8.87 -16.18 -9.85
C THR A 253 8.25 -15.39 -8.70
N HIS A 254 8.91 -14.33 -8.23
CA HIS A 254 8.34 -13.43 -7.24
C HIS A 254 7.22 -12.59 -7.85
N GLY A 255 7.37 -12.18 -9.12
CA GLY A 255 6.36 -11.45 -9.87
C GLY A 255 5.03 -12.21 -9.91
N VAL A 256 5.04 -13.48 -10.31
CA VAL A 256 3.80 -14.29 -10.35
C VAL A 256 3.16 -14.45 -8.97
N ARG A 257 3.94 -14.66 -7.91
CA ARG A 257 3.38 -14.76 -6.54
C ARG A 257 2.75 -13.45 -6.08
N ALA A 258 3.43 -12.33 -6.28
CA ALA A 258 2.91 -11.00 -5.93
C ALA A 258 1.62 -10.68 -6.70
N VAL A 259 1.60 -10.95 -8.01
CA VAL A 259 0.44 -10.73 -8.87
C VAL A 259 -0.76 -11.58 -8.43
N ARG A 260 -0.54 -12.85 -8.08
CA ARG A 260 -1.61 -13.73 -7.56
C ARG A 260 -2.21 -13.21 -6.26
N GLN A 261 -1.39 -12.72 -5.34
CA GLN A 261 -1.87 -12.09 -4.09
C GLN A 261 -2.69 -10.82 -4.40
N LEU A 262 -2.24 -9.98 -5.32
CA LEU A 262 -2.95 -8.76 -5.72
C LEU A 262 -4.31 -9.07 -6.37
N VAL A 263 -4.36 -10.11 -7.21
CA VAL A 263 -5.60 -10.64 -7.79
C VAL A 263 -6.57 -11.11 -6.70
N GLU A 264 -6.07 -11.82 -5.68
CA GLU A 264 -6.88 -12.29 -4.56
C GLU A 264 -7.45 -11.12 -3.75
N VAL A 265 -6.64 -10.11 -3.48
CA VAL A 265 -7.07 -8.86 -2.81
C VAL A 265 -8.15 -8.16 -3.64
N ALA A 266 -7.89 -7.93 -4.93
CA ALA A 266 -8.82 -7.28 -5.85
C ALA A 266 -10.20 -7.96 -5.88
N THR A 267 -10.21 -9.29 -5.92
CA THR A 267 -11.45 -10.08 -6.00
C THR A 267 -12.14 -10.23 -4.65
N LYS A 268 -11.50 -10.93 -3.71
CA LYS A 268 -12.11 -11.34 -2.43
C LYS A 268 -12.29 -10.17 -1.46
N GLN A 269 -11.32 -9.26 -1.40
CA GLN A 269 -11.36 -8.18 -0.41
C GLN A 269 -12.14 -6.96 -0.89
N TYR A 270 -12.30 -6.75 -2.21
CA TYR A 270 -12.93 -5.56 -2.74
C TYR A 270 -14.11 -5.83 -3.66
N LYS A 271 -13.91 -6.48 -4.82
CA LYS A 271 -14.99 -6.66 -5.81
C LYS A 271 -16.21 -7.39 -5.25
N ASP A 272 -16.04 -8.46 -4.48
CA ASP A 272 -17.19 -9.20 -3.94
C ASP A 272 -17.98 -8.37 -2.92
N ARG A 273 -17.29 -7.56 -2.10
CA ARG A 273 -17.93 -6.61 -1.18
C ARG A 273 -18.57 -5.44 -1.92
N ALA A 274 -17.99 -5.01 -3.04
CA ALA A 274 -18.55 -3.95 -3.89
C ALA A 274 -19.89 -4.38 -4.47
N VAL A 275 -19.97 -5.60 -5.03
CA VAL A 275 -21.22 -6.18 -5.54
C VAL A 275 -22.25 -6.33 -4.42
N THR A 276 -21.86 -6.88 -3.27
CA THR A 276 -22.75 -7.00 -2.10
C THR A 276 -23.28 -5.64 -1.65
N ALA A 277 -22.44 -4.59 -1.65
CA ALA A 277 -22.86 -3.23 -1.30
C ALA A 277 -23.82 -2.64 -2.34
N TYR A 278 -23.60 -2.92 -3.63
CA TYR A 278 -24.49 -2.47 -4.71
C TYR A 278 -25.87 -3.12 -4.60
N GLU A 279 -25.92 -4.45 -4.42
CA GLU A 279 -27.16 -5.21 -4.20
C GLU A 279 -27.92 -4.75 -2.95
N GLY A 280 -27.20 -4.32 -1.91
CA GLY A 280 -27.76 -3.73 -0.70
C GLY A 280 -28.06 -2.22 -0.80
N GLU A 281 -28.10 -1.65 -2.00
CA GLU A 281 -28.39 -0.23 -2.30
C GLU A 281 -27.43 0.79 -1.66
N LYS A 282 -26.24 0.35 -1.21
CA LYS A 282 -25.17 1.19 -0.67
C LYS A 282 -24.26 1.68 -1.80
N LEU A 283 -24.85 2.38 -2.78
CA LEU A 283 -24.20 2.71 -4.06
C LEU A 283 -22.86 3.46 -3.93
N ARG A 284 -22.75 4.41 -3.00
CA ARG A 284 -21.49 5.14 -2.73
C ARG A 284 -20.36 4.20 -2.28
N ARG A 285 -20.67 3.36 -1.30
CA ARG A 285 -19.74 2.34 -0.78
C ARG A 285 -19.37 1.33 -1.86
N ALA A 286 -20.34 0.92 -2.68
CA ALA A 286 -20.08 0.03 -3.81
C ALA A 286 -19.10 0.64 -4.82
N LEU A 287 -19.30 1.92 -5.17
CA LEU A 287 -18.43 2.66 -6.10
C LEU A 287 -17.00 2.81 -5.58
N GLY A 288 -16.82 3.15 -4.30
CA GLY A 288 -15.49 3.22 -3.71
C GLY A 288 -14.81 1.84 -3.68
N LEU A 289 -15.53 0.79 -3.26
CA LEU A 289 -14.97 -0.57 -3.20
C LEU A 289 -14.55 -1.08 -4.58
N ILE A 290 -15.29 -0.79 -5.65
CA ILE A 290 -14.89 -1.23 -6.99
C ILE A 290 -13.66 -0.46 -7.52
N HIS A 291 -13.52 0.83 -7.18
CA HIS A 291 -12.29 1.57 -7.46
C HIS A 291 -11.09 0.99 -6.71
N ALA A 292 -11.26 0.70 -5.41
CA ALA A 292 -10.23 0.02 -4.63
C ALA A 292 -9.85 -1.34 -5.21
N ALA A 293 -10.80 -2.06 -5.81
CA ALA A 293 -10.54 -3.34 -6.48
C ALA A 293 -9.66 -3.21 -7.74
N ILE A 294 -9.72 -2.07 -8.44
CA ILE A 294 -8.95 -1.82 -9.67
C ILE A 294 -7.47 -1.59 -9.36
N MET A 295 -7.14 -0.92 -8.24
CA MET A 295 -5.75 -0.55 -7.91
C MET A 295 -4.78 -1.76 -7.81
N PRO A 296 -5.10 -2.85 -7.08
CA PRO A 296 -4.24 -4.03 -7.06
C PRO A 296 -4.07 -4.67 -8.44
N LEU A 297 -5.09 -4.63 -9.30
CA LEU A 297 -4.99 -5.16 -10.66
C LEU A 297 -4.08 -4.31 -11.56
N ARG A 298 -4.09 -2.98 -11.41
CA ARG A 298 -3.14 -2.10 -12.12
C ARG A 298 -1.72 -2.37 -11.67
N ASN A 299 -1.49 -2.50 -10.36
CA ASN A 299 -0.19 -2.90 -9.82
C ASN A 299 0.26 -4.27 -10.34
N ALA A 300 -0.65 -5.25 -10.37
CA ALA A 300 -0.40 -6.58 -10.92
C ALA A 300 0.03 -6.52 -12.40
N LYS A 301 -0.70 -5.76 -13.21
CA LYS A 301 -0.37 -5.56 -14.62
C LYS A 301 1.01 -4.94 -14.79
N LEU A 302 1.32 -3.86 -14.05
CA LEU A 302 2.64 -3.20 -14.10
C LEU A 302 3.78 -4.14 -13.70
N ILE A 303 3.58 -4.97 -12.67
CA ILE A 303 4.58 -5.99 -12.28
C ILE A 303 4.87 -6.92 -13.44
N LEU A 304 3.84 -7.41 -14.14
CA LEU A 304 4.01 -8.32 -15.28
C LEU A 304 4.63 -7.60 -16.49
N GLU A 305 4.19 -6.38 -16.79
CA GLU A 305 4.70 -5.59 -17.92
C GLU A 305 6.19 -5.27 -17.79
N HIS A 306 6.67 -5.04 -16.56
CA HIS A 306 8.07 -4.74 -16.26
C HIS A 306 8.86 -5.94 -15.73
N ALA A 307 8.29 -7.15 -15.71
CA ALA A 307 8.90 -8.30 -15.03
C ALA A 307 10.32 -8.64 -15.51
N SER A 308 10.61 -8.47 -16.81
CA SER A 308 11.96 -8.68 -17.37
C SER A 308 13.03 -7.73 -16.82
N GLU A 309 12.64 -6.53 -16.44
CA GLU A 309 13.49 -5.49 -15.85
C GLU A 309 13.54 -5.64 -14.33
N TRP A 310 12.41 -6.01 -13.74
CA TRP A 310 12.17 -6.03 -12.30
C TRP A 310 12.64 -7.31 -11.61
N GLU A 311 12.79 -8.39 -12.36
CA GLU A 311 13.29 -9.68 -11.90
C GLU A 311 14.48 -10.12 -12.78
N PRO A 312 15.67 -9.50 -12.60
CA PRO A 312 16.84 -9.75 -13.45
C PRO A 312 17.30 -11.22 -13.44
N GLU A 313 17.02 -11.94 -12.34
CA GLU A 313 17.27 -13.37 -12.18
C GLU A 313 16.49 -14.25 -13.18
N PHE A 314 15.37 -13.73 -13.70
CA PHE A 314 14.45 -14.42 -14.60
C PHE A 314 14.31 -13.71 -15.95
N THR A 315 15.17 -12.74 -16.28
CA THR A 315 15.04 -11.90 -17.49
C THR A 315 14.82 -12.71 -18.77
N GLY A 316 15.56 -13.80 -18.97
CA GLY A 316 15.40 -14.63 -20.18
C GLY A 316 14.01 -15.26 -20.30
N GLN A 317 13.45 -15.74 -19.19
CA GLN A 317 12.10 -16.33 -19.18
C GLN A 317 11.03 -15.24 -19.40
N TRP A 318 11.21 -14.09 -18.76
CA TRP A 318 10.29 -12.96 -18.89
C TRP A 318 10.30 -12.29 -20.25
N MET A 319 11.46 -12.17 -20.91
CA MET A 319 11.55 -11.64 -22.28
C MET A 319 10.80 -12.55 -23.27
N GLN A 320 11.06 -13.86 -23.22
CA GLN A 320 10.35 -14.83 -24.07
C GLN A 320 8.83 -14.82 -23.82
N TRP A 321 8.43 -14.70 -22.55
CA TRP A 321 7.02 -14.57 -22.19
C TRP A 321 6.41 -13.29 -22.77
N ARG A 322 7.10 -12.14 -22.66
CA ARG A 322 6.62 -10.84 -23.12
C ARG A 322 6.37 -10.82 -24.64
N GLU A 323 7.29 -11.37 -25.41
CA GLU A 323 7.15 -11.51 -26.87
C GLU A 323 5.89 -12.34 -27.22
N ARG A 324 5.73 -13.52 -26.61
CA ARG A 324 4.57 -14.40 -26.84
C ARG A 324 3.26 -13.76 -26.41
N TRP A 325 3.26 -13.03 -25.31
CA TRP A 325 2.09 -12.31 -24.82
C TRP A 325 1.66 -11.23 -25.81
N GLN A 326 2.60 -10.45 -26.35
CA GLN A 326 2.30 -9.41 -27.33
C GLN A 326 1.69 -9.99 -28.60
N GLU A 327 2.25 -11.09 -29.12
CA GLU A 327 1.67 -11.79 -30.28
C GLU A 327 0.27 -12.31 -29.98
N LEU A 328 0.08 -13.00 -28.85
CA LEU A 328 -1.22 -13.54 -28.46
C LEU A 328 -2.26 -12.42 -28.30
N LYS A 329 -1.89 -11.32 -27.65
CA LYS A 329 -2.78 -10.17 -27.46
C LYS A 329 -3.21 -9.57 -28.80
N GLN A 330 -2.28 -9.47 -29.76
CA GLN A 330 -2.59 -8.96 -31.10
C GLN A 330 -3.56 -9.89 -31.85
N GLU A 331 -3.32 -11.21 -31.82
CA GLU A 331 -4.22 -12.22 -32.42
C GLU A 331 -5.64 -12.12 -31.84
N LEU A 332 -5.75 -11.99 -30.51
CA LEU A 332 -7.05 -11.89 -29.83
C LEU A 332 -7.81 -10.60 -30.15
N ILE A 333 -7.10 -9.49 -30.42
CA ILE A 333 -7.70 -8.23 -30.88
C ILE A 333 -8.20 -8.37 -32.32
N GLU A 334 -7.40 -8.93 -33.22
CA GLU A 334 -7.75 -9.11 -34.64
C GLU A 334 -8.97 -10.02 -34.83
N GLU A 335 -9.13 -11.02 -33.98
CA GLU A 335 -10.28 -11.94 -34.01
C GLU A 335 -11.55 -11.37 -33.34
N GLY A 336 -11.48 -10.17 -32.74
CA GLY A 336 -12.56 -9.62 -31.91
C GLY A 336 -12.84 -10.44 -30.64
N ALA A 337 -12.01 -11.44 -30.36
CA ALA A 337 -12.15 -12.30 -29.19
C ALA A 337 -11.93 -11.49 -27.91
N TRP A 338 -11.06 -10.46 -27.96
CA TRP A 338 -10.79 -9.58 -26.83
C TRP A 338 -12.00 -8.78 -26.34
N GLU A 339 -12.90 -8.37 -27.24
CA GLU A 339 -14.13 -7.67 -26.88
C GLU A 339 -15.17 -8.62 -26.28
N ASN A 340 -15.18 -9.88 -26.73
CA ASN A 340 -16.08 -10.95 -26.26
C ASN A 340 -15.61 -11.65 -24.97
N ILE A 341 -14.38 -11.41 -24.52
CA ILE A 341 -13.80 -11.88 -23.23
C ILE A 341 -14.77 -11.65 -22.07
N LEU A 342 -15.42 -10.49 -22.08
CA LEU A 342 -16.29 -10.03 -21.00
C LEU A 342 -17.55 -10.89 -20.83
N GLU A 343 -18.05 -11.45 -21.92
CA GLU A 343 -19.30 -12.22 -21.92
C GLU A 343 -19.05 -13.70 -21.63
N ASN A 344 -17.86 -14.23 -21.95
CA ASN A 344 -17.58 -15.67 -21.94
C ASN A 344 -16.24 -16.05 -21.28
N TRP A 345 -15.82 -15.35 -20.23
CA TRP A 345 -14.51 -15.52 -19.56
C TRP A 345 -14.13 -16.99 -19.29
N GLU A 346 -15.06 -17.87 -18.92
CA GLU A 346 -14.75 -19.29 -18.68
C GLU A 346 -14.33 -20.03 -19.96
N GLN A 347 -15.04 -19.83 -21.07
CA GLN A 347 -14.66 -20.38 -22.38
C GLN A 347 -13.40 -19.70 -22.92
N PHE A 348 -13.26 -18.39 -22.69
CA PHE A 348 -12.12 -17.63 -23.10
C PHE A 348 -10.84 -18.03 -22.36
N ALA A 349 -10.91 -18.23 -21.04
CA ALA A 349 -9.77 -18.65 -20.23
C ALA A 349 -9.26 -20.04 -20.65
N GLU A 350 -10.15 -20.97 -21.01
CA GLU A 350 -9.73 -22.26 -21.55
C GLU A 350 -9.07 -22.11 -22.94
N ASN A 351 -9.62 -21.27 -23.82
CA ASN A 351 -9.04 -20.97 -25.12
C ASN A 351 -7.65 -20.30 -24.99
N VAL A 352 -7.50 -19.32 -24.10
CA VAL A 352 -6.22 -18.68 -23.81
C VAL A 352 -5.23 -19.67 -23.23
N ARG A 353 -5.65 -20.52 -22.27
CA ARG A 353 -4.81 -21.60 -21.74
C ARG A 353 -4.38 -22.58 -22.83
N GLN A 354 -5.26 -22.91 -23.77
CA GLN A 354 -4.91 -23.77 -24.90
C GLN A 354 -3.91 -23.09 -25.84
N ARG A 355 -4.12 -21.82 -26.22
CA ARG A 355 -3.20 -21.07 -27.08
C ARG A 355 -1.83 -20.87 -26.44
N TRP A 356 -1.79 -20.59 -25.14
CA TRP A 356 -0.53 -20.57 -24.39
C TRP A 356 0.17 -21.93 -24.43
N ARG A 357 -0.56 -23.03 -24.22
CA ARG A 357 -0.02 -24.40 -24.37
C ARG A 357 0.53 -24.64 -25.77
N GLU A 358 -0.16 -24.22 -26.83
CA GLU A 358 0.30 -24.35 -28.21
C GLU A 358 1.57 -23.54 -28.48
N LYS A 359 1.65 -22.28 -28.02
CA LYS A 359 2.86 -21.45 -28.13
C LYS A 359 4.04 -21.99 -27.31
N LEU A 360 3.77 -22.61 -26.16
CA LEU A 360 4.79 -23.26 -25.33
C LEU A 360 5.28 -24.58 -25.95
N LEU A 361 4.38 -25.39 -26.53
CA LEU A 361 4.69 -26.71 -27.10
C LEU A 361 5.25 -26.66 -28.53
N GLY A 362 4.91 -25.64 -29.33
CA GLY A 362 5.39 -25.48 -30.71
C GLY A 362 6.91 -25.47 -30.83
N ASN A 363 7.61 -25.01 -29.78
CA ASN A 363 9.09 -25.00 -29.74
C ASN A 363 9.72 -26.36 -29.41
N LEU A 364 9.02 -27.28 -28.74
CA LEU A 364 9.55 -28.64 -28.49
C LEU A 364 9.55 -29.53 -29.73
N ARG A 365 8.87 -29.11 -30.80
CA ARG A 365 8.86 -29.79 -32.11
C ARG A 365 9.75 -29.10 -33.15
N GLY A 366 10.31 -27.93 -32.83
CA GLY A 366 11.18 -27.14 -33.71
C GLY A 366 12.66 -27.07 -33.29
N SER A 367 13.01 -27.59 -32.11
CA SER A 367 14.37 -27.90 -31.66
C SER A 367 14.71 -29.36 -31.90
#